data_AF-A0A840YU04-F1
#
_entry.id   AF-A0A840YU04-F1
#
_cell.length_a   1.000
_cell.length_b   1.000
_cell.length_c   1.000
_cell.angle_alpha   90.00
_cell.angle_beta   90.00
_cell.angle_gamma   90.00
#
_symmetry.space_group_name_H-M   'P 1'
#
loop_
_entity.id
_entity.type
_entity.pdbx_description
1 polymer ?
#
loop_
_entity_poly.entity_id
_entity_poly.type
_entity_poly.pdbx_seq_one_letter_code
_entity_poly.pdbx_strand_id
1 'polypeptide(L)'
;MLALDSESLDISLNSAPRTPVPGMIPRAWIVLMLLGGMPSLALMMRMAHLSVDLYGSGAAGFAIAFAALALIRWACRNPSGEAARILGDTAEYFGLFTAISLVGALASYPVAAFSHGFADAALHQVDLILHFRWLFWYELVAAHPVLQIAGRAAYSMIYISPAILLLHLAWTKQRREAHEFLFAIGIAATITLIAFRFMPAVGPFAYLWHGPIPYMPISELWQPQLIPHLRQHTAAPIDPAHLVGLVSAPSFHTAAAVLLIAFAQRQPLLRGPLIAVNIAMLLSTPVEGTHYLSDMLLGALVAFAALSIVARIRHRLTRFPAPELQSAL
;
A
#
# COMPACT_ATOMS: atom_id res chain seq x y z
N MET A 1 -37.45 6.79 61.05
CA MET A 1 -36.01 7.11 60.97
C MET A 1 -35.30 5.82 60.55
N LEU A 2 -35.31 5.54 59.24
CA LEU A 2 -34.67 4.39 58.60
C LEU A 2 -33.79 5.01 57.51
N ALA A 3 -32.48 4.98 57.73
CA ALA A 3 -31.49 5.54 56.81
C ALA A 3 -31.20 4.51 55.71
N LEU A 4 -31.32 4.94 54.46
CA LEU A 4 -30.94 4.19 53.26
C LEU A 4 -29.43 4.27 53.08
N ASP A 5 -28.76 3.13 53.08
CA ASP A 5 -27.36 3.00 52.66
C ASP A 5 -27.25 3.24 51.16
N SER A 6 -26.38 4.19 50.78
CA SER A 6 -26.00 4.43 49.40
C SER A 6 -24.63 3.79 49.16
N GLU A 7 -24.63 2.58 48.60
CA GLU A 7 -23.42 2.00 48.03
C GLU A 7 -23.01 2.84 46.81
N SER A 8 -21.89 3.53 46.97
CA SER A 8 -21.21 4.23 45.90
C SER A 8 -20.58 3.20 44.95
N LEU A 9 -21.09 3.16 43.71
CA LEU A 9 -20.48 2.46 42.60
C LEU A 9 -19.11 3.07 42.32
N ASP A 10 -18.07 2.45 42.86
CA ASP A 10 -16.68 2.81 42.62
C ASP A 10 -16.28 2.31 41.23
N ILE A 11 -16.62 3.09 40.20
CA ILE A 11 -16.17 2.90 38.82
C ILE A 11 -14.68 3.26 38.78
N SER A 12 -13.84 2.32 39.22
CA SER A 12 -12.40 2.44 39.04
C SER A 12 -12.06 2.39 37.54
N LEU A 13 -11.89 3.57 36.95
CA LEU A 13 -11.25 3.81 35.66
C LEU A 13 -9.76 3.46 35.74
N ASN A 14 -9.42 2.23 36.11
CA ASN A 14 -8.05 1.72 36.09
C ASN A 14 -7.72 1.13 34.72
N SER A 15 -7.74 1.97 33.69
CA SER A 15 -6.91 1.73 32.51
C SER A 15 -5.59 2.44 32.76
N ALA A 16 -4.64 1.75 33.39
CA ALA A 16 -3.27 2.24 33.52
C ALA A 16 -2.80 2.76 32.14
N PRO A 17 -2.27 3.99 32.04
CA PRO A 17 -1.79 4.51 30.77
C PRO A 17 -0.72 3.55 30.24
N ARG A 18 -0.98 2.93 29.08
CA ARG A 18 0.02 2.11 28.39
C ARG A 18 1.23 3.00 28.17
N THR A 19 2.34 2.72 28.85
CA THR A 19 3.57 3.49 28.69
C THR A 19 3.95 3.49 27.20
N PRO A 20 4.23 4.66 26.59
CA PRO A 20 4.60 4.71 25.20
C PRO A 20 5.85 3.86 24.96
N VAL A 21 5.78 2.88 24.05
CA VAL A 21 6.96 2.12 23.65
C VAL A 21 7.92 3.09 22.96
N PRO A 22 9.16 3.29 23.46
CA PRO A 22 10.09 4.25 22.89
C PRO A 22 10.33 3.98 21.40
N GLY A 23 10.28 5.04 20.58
CA GLY A 23 10.46 4.94 19.13
C GLY A 23 9.27 4.39 18.33
N MET A 24 8.15 4.02 18.96
CA MET A 24 6.98 3.52 18.24
C MET A 24 6.22 4.65 17.56
N ILE A 25 5.95 4.50 16.25
CA ILE A 25 5.07 5.41 15.52
C ILE A 25 3.65 5.24 16.07
N PRO A 26 3.01 6.30 16.59
CA PRO A 26 1.66 6.19 17.15
C PRO A 26 0.65 5.84 16.06
N ARG A 27 -0.33 4.98 16.39
CA ARG A 27 -1.46 4.68 15.48
C ARG A 27 -2.16 5.96 14.99
N ALA A 28 -2.21 6.98 15.84
CA ALA A 28 -2.83 8.26 15.54
C ALA A 28 -2.18 8.95 14.34
N TRP A 29 -0.87 8.77 14.11
CA TRP A 29 -0.18 9.38 12.97
C TRP A 29 -0.57 8.70 11.66
N ILE A 30 -0.73 7.38 11.65
CA ILE A 30 -1.22 6.62 10.49
C ILE A 30 -2.68 7.03 10.19
N VAL A 31 -3.51 7.14 11.23
CA VAL A 31 -4.90 7.59 11.09
C VAL A 31 -4.96 9.03 10.59
N LEU A 32 -4.13 9.95 11.10
CA LEU A 32 -4.07 11.34 10.63
C LEU A 32 -3.61 11.42 9.17
N MET A 33 -2.65 10.59 8.74
CA MET A 33 -2.26 10.49 7.34
C MET A 33 -3.44 10.06 6.46
N LEU A 34 -4.22 9.07 6.88
CA LEU A 34 -5.44 8.65 6.17
C LEU A 34 -6.52 9.74 6.17
N LEU A 35 -6.78 10.37 7.33
CA LEU A 35 -7.76 11.44 7.47
C LEU A 35 -7.38 12.70 6.71
N GLY A 36 -6.08 12.98 6.52
CA GLY A 36 -5.61 14.05 5.64
C GLY A 36 -5.73 13.67 4.17
N GLY A 37 -5.47 12.41 3.82
CA GLY A 37 -5.56 11.91 2.45
C GLY A 37 -6.99 11.84 1.90
N MET A 38 -7.99 11.54 2.74
CA MET A 38 -9.39 11.39 2.32
C MET A 38 -10.03 12.69 1.78
N PRO A 39 -9.93 13.86 2.45
CA PRO A 39 -10.37 15.14 1.89
C PRO A 39 -9.65 15.52 0.61
N SER A 40 -8.32 15.28 0.53
CA SER A 40 -7.55 15.51 -0.70
C SER A 40 -8.07 14.63 -1.84
N LEU A 41 -8.29 13.34 -1.59
CA LEU A 41 -8.89 12.42 -2.55
C LEU A 41 -10.28 12.90 -2.99
N ALA A 42 -11.16 13.25 -2.05
CA ALA A 42 -12.51 13.73 -2.37
C ALA A 42 -12.49 15.01 -3.23
N LEU A 43 -11.59 15.96 -2.90
CA LEU A 43 -11.40 17.18 -3.68
C LEU A 43 -10.89 16.86 -5.09
N MET A 44 -9.90 15.98 -5.20
CA MET A 44 -9.32 15.55 -6.47
C MET A 44 -10.34 14.82 -7.34
N MET A 45 -11.14 13.92 -6.77
CA MET A 45 -12.24 13.23 -7.48
C MET A 45 -13.26 14.22 -8.02
N ARG A 46 -13.66 15.20 -7.20
CA ARG A 46 -14.59 16.27 -7.61
C ARG A 46 -14.01 17.11 -8.74
N MET A 47 -12.75 17.51 -8.64
CA MET A 47 -12.05 18.29 -9.67
C MET A 47 -11.84 17.49 -10.98
N ALA A 48 -11.70 16.18 -10.88
CA ALA A 48 -11.54 15.28 -12.03
C ALA A 48 -12.88 14.79 -12.61
N HIS A 49 -14.03 15.25 -12.09
CA HIS A 49 -15.37 14.78 -12.47
C HIS A 49 -15.55 13.26 -12.35
N LEU A 50 -14.89 12.65 -11.35
CA LEU A 50 -14.96 11.22 -11.10
C LEU A 50 -15.91 10.93 -9.92
N SER A 51 -16.66 9.85 -10.05
CA SER A 51 -17.49 9.29 -8.98
C SER A 51 -17.07 7.86 -8.67
N VAL A 52 -17.31 7.43 -7.44
CA VAL A 52 -17.18 6.03 -7.03
C VAL A 52 -18.58 5.43 -7.05
N ASP A 53 -18.72 4.22 -7.60
CA ASP A 53 -19.97 3.46 -7.47
C ASP A 53 -20.11 2.95 -6.04
N LEU A 54 -20.85 3.72 -5.22
CA LEU A 54 -21.12 3.40 -3.82
C LEU A 54 -22.25 2.38 -3.64
N TYR A 55 -23.03 2.11 -4.69
CA TYR A 55 -24.16 1.18 -4.65
C TYR A 55 -23.78 -0.21 -5.20
N GLY A 56 -22.66 -0.31 -5.89
CA GLY A 56 -22.08 -1.57 -6.35
C GLY A 56 -21.68 -2.51 -5.21
N SER A 57 -21.61 -3.80 -5.55
CA SER A 57 -21.20 -4.87 -4.63
C SER A 57 -19.79 -4.67 -4.07
N GLY A 58 -18.90 -4.01 -4.82
CA GLY A 58 -17.55 -3.69 -4.37
C GLY A 58 -17.50 -2.74 -3.18
N ALA A 59 -18.25 -1.63 -3.24
CA ALA A 59 -18.36 -0.69 -2.12
C ALA A 59 -18.97 -1.36 -0.88
N ALA A 60 -20.01 -2.17 -1.07
CA ALA A 60 -20.61 -2.96 0.02
C ALA A 60 -19.60 -3.93 0.65
N GLY A 61 -18.79 -4.62 -0.17
CA GLY A 61 -17.75 -5.53 0.29
C GLY A 61 -16.71 -4.85 1.19
N PHE A 62 -16.19 -3.68 0.78
CA PHE A 62 -15.28 -2.91 1.61
C PHE A 62 -15.94 -2.39 2.88
N ALA A 63 -17.18 -1.89 2.81
CA ALA A 63 -17.91 -1.41 3.98
C ALA A 63 -18.12 -2.52 5.02
N ILE A 64 -18.52 -3.71 4.58
CA ILE A 64 -18.67 -4.89 5.45
C ILE A 64 -17.32 -5.29 6.05
N ALA A 65 -16.25 -5.32 5.25
CA ALA A 65 -14.92 -5.67 5.74
C ALA A 65 -14.43 -4.68 6.81
N PHE A 66 -14.57 -3.37 6.58
CA PHE A 66 -14.20 -2.35 7.57
C PHE A 66 -15.05 -2.44 8.84
N ALA A 67 -16.37 -2.65 8.71
CA ALA A 67 -17.26 -2.82 9.85
C ALA A 67 -16.88 -4.05 10.69
N ALA A 68 -16.58 -5.19 10.04
CA ALA A 68 -16.16 -6.41 10.70
C ALA A 68 -14.82 -6.22 11.43
N LEU A 69 -13.81 -5.64 10.78
CA LEU A 69 -12.51 -5.37 11.37
C LEU A 69 -12.61 -4.38 12.55
N ALA A 70 -13.44 -3.34 12.42
CA ALA A 70 -13.70 -2.38 13.51
C ALA A 70 -14.41 -3.04 14.70
N LEU A 71 -15.41 -3.90 14.44
CA LEU A 71 -16.13 -4.63 15.47
C LEU A 71 -15.20 -5.59 16.21
N ILE A 72 -14.39 -6.36 15.48
CA ILE A 72 -13.37 -7.25 16.05
C ILE A 72 -12.41 -6.43 16.93
N ARG A 73 -11.92 -5.31 16.40
CA ARG A 73 -10.97 -4.45 17.12
C ARG A 73 -11.57 -3.85 18.39
N TRP A 74 -12.86 -3.50 18.36
CA TRP A 74 -13.61 -2.99 19.50
C TRP A 74 -13.86 -4.08 20.55
N ALA A 75 -14.30 -5.28 20.12
CA ALA A 75 -14.53 -6.42 21.00
C ALA A 75 -13.22 -6.85 21.70
N CYS A 76 -12.09 -6.78 21.01
CA CYS A 76 -10.78 -7.11 21.54
C CYS A 76 -10.03 -5.92 22.19
N ARG A 77 -10.72 -4.82 22.55
CA ARG A 77 -10.06 -3.63 23.14
C ARG A 77 -9.41 -3.91 24.50
N ASN A 78 -10.05 -4.78 25.29
CA ASN A 78 -9.58 -5.25 26.59
C ASN A 78 -9.39 -6.77 26.49
N PRO A 79 -8.27 -7.23 25.88
CA PRO A 79 -8.10 -8.64 25.58
C PRO A 79 -8.00 -9.47 26.86
N SER A 80 -8.88 -10.46 27.00
CA SER A 80 -8.89 -11.42 28.11
C SER A 80 -7.82 -12.53 27.99
N GLY A 81 -7.11 -12.59 26.85
CA GLY A 81 -6.08 -13.58 26.59
C GLY A 81 -5.29 -13.31 25.29
N GLU A 82 -4.31 -14.17 25.02
CA GLU A 82 -3.38 -14.01 23.89
C GLU A 82 -4.09 -14.03 22.52
N ALA A 83 -5.06 -14.93 22.34
CA ALA A 83 -5.84 -15.03 21.11
C ALA A 83 -6.63 -13.76 20.82
N ALA A 84 -7.28 -13.17 21.84
CA ALA A 84 -8.02 -11.91 21.70
C ALA A 84 -7.08 -10.75 21.35
N ARG A 85 -5.86 -10.72 21.91
CA ARG A 85 -4.85 -9.71 21.56
C ARG A 85 -4.41 -9.85 20.10
N ILE A 86 -4.04 -11.06 19.67
CA ILE A 86 -3.62 -11.33 18.28
C ILE A 86 -4.73 -10.92 17.32
N LEU A 87 -5.97 -11.32 17.60
CA LEU A 87 -7.12 -10.99 16.76
C LEU A 87 -7.34 -9.47 16.68
N GLY A 88 -7.23 -8.76 17.80
CA GLY A 88 -7.33 -7.30 17.85
C GLY A 88 -6.21 -6.59 17.07
N ASP A 89 -4.96 -7.04 17.20
CA ASP A 89 -3.83 -6.45 16.45
C ASP A 89 -3.92 -6.78 14.96
N THR A 90 -4.29 -8.00 14.58
CA THR A 90 -4.54 -8.39 13.18
C THR A 90 -5.64 -7.52 12.56
N ALA A 91 -6.76 -7.33 13.26
CA ALA A 91 -7.84 -6.48 12.77
C ALA A 91 -7.40 -5.02 12.57
N GLU A 92 -6.58 -4.49 13.48
CA GLU A 92 -5.99 -3.15 13.35
C GLU A 92 -5.07 -3.06 12.13
N TYR A 93 -4.12 -3.99 11.99
CA TYR A 93 -3.13 -3.93 10.91
C TYR A 93 -3.74 -4.12 9.53
N PHE A 94 -4.64 -5.09 9.39
CA PHE A 94 -5.34 -5.33 8.12
C PHE A 94 -6.27 -4.17 7.79
N GLY A 95 -7.00 -3.63 8.78
CA GLY A 95 -7.85 -2.45 8.57
C GLY A 95 -7.05 -1.24 8.08
N LEU A 96 -5.91 -0.94 8.71
CA LEU A 96 -5.04 0.16 8.30
C LEU A 96 -4.40 -0.09 6.92
N PHE A 97 -3.90 -1.29 6.66
CA PHE A 97 -3.30 -1.64 5.38
C PHE A 97 -4.32 -1.55 4.23
N THR A 98 -5.53 -2.08 4.42
CA THR A 98 -6.62 -1.99 3.45
C THR A 98 -7.04 -0.54 3.22
N ALA A 99 -7.13 0.28 4.27
CA ALA A 99 -7.45 1.70 4.11
C ALA A 99 -6.37 2.45 3.31
N ILE A 100 -5.09 2.24 3.63
CA ILE A 100 -3.97 2.85 2.89
C ILE A 100 -4.00 2.42 1.42
N SER A 101 -4.20 1.13 1.17
CA SER A 101 -4.21 0.57 -0.19
C SER A 101 -5.39 1.08 -1.00
N LEU A 102 -6.60 1.11 -0.42
CA LEU A 102 -7.81 1.59 -1.08
C LEU A 102 -7.73 3.09 -1.40
N VAL A 103 -7.29 3.91 -0.44
CA VAL A 103 -7.09 5.35 -0.65
C VAL A 103 -6.03 5.60 -1.73
N GLY A 104 -4.90 4.89 -1.68
CA GLY A 104 -3.85 5.02 -2.68
C GLY A 104 -4.29 4.60 -4.08
N ALA A 105 -4.99 3.47 -4.19
CA ALA A 105 -5.51 2.96 -5.45
C ALA A 105 -6.56 3.91 -6.05
N LEU A 106 -7.53 4.37 -5.26
CA LEU A 106 -8.52 5.36 -5.70
C LEU A 106 -7.87 6.68 -6.11
N ALA A 107 -6.87 7.16 -5.35
CA ALA A 107 -6.15 8.39 -5.67
C ALA A 107 -5.39 8.33 -7.00
N SER A 108 -5.01 7.16 -7.48
CA SER A 108 -4.33 7.02 -8.77
C SER A 108 -5.18 7.49 -9.95
N TYR A 109 -6.51 7.39 -9.86
CA TYR A 109 -7.45 7.77 -10.93
C TYR A 109 -7.50 9.29 -11.18
N PRO A 110 -7.81 10.14 -10.17
CA PRO A 110 -7.77 11.58 -10.39
C PRO A 110 -6.34 12.09 -10.62
N VAL A 111 -5.29 11.46 -10.04
CA VAL A 111 -3.90 11.80 -10.38
C VAL A 111 -3.64 11.57 -11.88
N ALA A 112 -4.10 10.43 -12.42
CA ALA A 112 -3.99 10.12 -13.85
C ALA A 112 -4.80 11.11 -14.71
N ALA A 113 -6.02 11.48 -14.28
CA ALA A 113 -6.84 12.49 -14.94
C ALA A 113 -6.13 13.84 -15.03
N PHE A 114 -5.42 14.25 -13.97
CA PHE A 114 -4.66 15.49 -13.98
C PHE A 114 -3.34 15.41 -14.74
N SER A 115 -2.80 14.21 -14.99
CA SER A 115 -1.52 14.03 -15.67
C SER A 115 -1.54 14.47 -17.14
N HIS A 116 -0.37 14.75 -17.72
CA HIS A 116 -0.23 15.12 -19.13
C HIS A 116 0.92 14.38 -19.79
N GLY A 117 0.81 14.18 -21.11
CA GLY A 117 1.80 13.45 -21.89
C GLY A 117 1.99 12.02 -21.40
N PHE A 118 3.06 11.40 -21.88
CA PHE A 118 3.54 10.10 -21.41
C PHE A 118 5.07 10.09 -21.42
N ALA A 119 5.66 9.53 -20.37
CA ALA A 119 7.10 9.48 -20.16
C ALA A 119 7.78 8.25 -20.79
N ASP A 120 7.01 7.39 -21.47
CA ASP A 120 7.46 6.12 -22.06
C ASP A 120 8.74 6.27 -22.90
N ALA A 121 8.82 7.30 -23.75
CA ALA A 121 10.01 7.55 -24.56
C ALA A 121 11.26 7.77 -23.69
N ALA A 122 11.17 8.59 -22.65
CA ALA A 122 12.30 8.87 -21.77
C ALA A 122 12.67 7.63 -20.92
N LEU A 123 11.69 6.93 -20.38
CA LEU A 123 11.89 5.70 -19.61
C LEU A 123 12.56 4.61 -20.46
N HIS A 124 12.08 4.44 -21.70
CA HIS A 124 12.67 3.49 -22.65
C HIS A 124 14.11 3.85 -23.02
N GLN A 125 14.41 5.14 -23.24
CA GLN A 125 15.78 5.57 -23.53
C GLN A 125 16.74 5.26 -22.37
N VAL A 126 16.29 5.46 -21.12
CA VAL A 126 17.08 5.08 -19.94
C VAL A 126 17.28 3.57 -19.89
N ASP A 127 16.26 2.76 -20.17
CA ASP A 127 16.38 1.31 -20.24
C ASP A 127 17.43 0.87 -21.28
N LEU A 128 17.46 1.51 -22.46
CA LEU A 128 18.46 1.25 -23.49
C LEU A 128 19.88 1.59 -23.03
N ILE A 129 20.08 2.71 -22.31
CA ILE A 129 21.37 3.09 -21.71
C ILE A 129 21.81 2.05 -20.67
N LEU A 130 20.86 1.50 -19.91
CA LEU A 130 21.08 0.42 -18.95
C LEU A 130 21.22 -0.96 -19.61
N HIS A 131 21.19 -1.03 -20.95
CA HIS A 131 21.23 -2.27 -21.73
C HIS A 131 20.07 -3.23 -21.41
N PHE A 132 18.97 -2.70 -20.88
CA PHE A 132 17.77 -3.47 -20.59
C PHE A 132 16.85 -3.49 -21.81
N ARG A 133 16.77 -4.64 -22.46
CA ARG A 133 15.92 -4.85 -23.65
C ARG A 133 14.60 -5.47 -23.23
N TRP A 134 13.60 -4.64 -22.93
CA TRP A 134 12.29 -5.10 -22.46
C TRP A 134 11.62 -6.10 -23.42
N LEU A 135 11.68 -5.88 -24.73
CA LEU A 135 11.12 -6.80 -25.73
C LEU A 135 11.68 -8.22 -25.63
N PHE A 136 12.98 -8.36 -25.38
CA PHE A 136 13.60 -9.68 -25.18
C PHE A 136 13.05 -10.38 -23.94
N TRP A 137 12.85 -9.64 -22.85
CA TRP A 137 12.23 -10.18 -21.63
C TRP A 137 10.79 -10.64 -21.87
N TYR A 138 10.01 -9.84 -22.60
CA TYR A 138 8.64 -10.20 -22.96
C TYR A 138 8.60 -11.44 -23.84
N GLU A 139 9.39 -11.49 -24.92
CA GLU A 139 9.47 -12.65 -25.82
C GLU A 139 9.88 -13.92 -25.07
N LEU A 140 10.84 -13.82 -24.15
CA LEU A 140 11.24 -14.92 -23.29
C LEU A 140 10.07 -15.44 -22.44
N VAL A 141 9.34 -14.56 -21.76
CA VAL A 141 8.19 -14.98 -20.93
C VAL A 141 7.05 -15.52 -21.82
N ALA A 142 6.76 -14.86 -22.93
CA ALA A 142 5.72 -15.27 -23.88
C ALA A 142 5.99 -16.67 -24.46
N ALA A 143 7.26 -17.03 -24.67
CA ALA A 143 7.63 -18.35 -25.18
C ALA A 143 7.58 -19.48 -24.13
N HIS A 144 7.49 -19.17 -22.83
CA HIS A 144 7.63 -20.16 -21.76
C HIS A 144 6.44 -20.12 -20.78
N PRO A 145 5.45 -21.04 -20.89
CA PRO A 145 4.28 -21.09 -20.01
C PRO A 145 4.62 -21.17 -18.51
N VAL A 146 5.72 -21.84 -18.15
CA VAL A 146 6.19 -21.92 -16.76
C VAL A 146 6.56 -20.53 -16.22
N LEU A 147 7.21 -19.69 -17.04
CA LEU A 147 7.55 -18.32 -16.65
C LEU A 147 6.30 -17.45 -16.53
N GLN A 148 5.28 -17.67 -17.36
CA GLN A 148 3.99 -16.97 -17.25
C GLN A 148 3.29 -17.33 -15.93
N ILE A 149 3.14 -18.62 -15.62
CA ILE A 149 2.47 -19.07 -14.39
C ILE A 149 3.24 -18.59 -13.16
N ALA A 150 4.56 -18.80 -13.13
CA ALA A 150 5.40 -18.38 -12.02
C ALA A 150 5.44 -16.85 -11.88
N GLY A 151 5.54 -16.12 -12.99
CA GLY A 151 5.56 -14.66 -13.04
C GLY A 151 4.27 -14.08 -12.50
N ARG A 152 3.12 -14.59 -12.95
CA ARG A 152 1.80 -14.20 -12.46
C ARG A 152 1.66 -14.43 -10.96
N ALA A 153 1.98 -15.64 -10.51
CA ALA A 153 1.91 -15.99 -9.09
C ALA A 153 2.80 -15.06 -8.26
N ALA A 154 4.04 -14.83 -8.69
CA ALA A 154 4.98 -13.95 -8.01
C ALA A 154 4.50 -12.48 -8.01
N TYR A 155 3.94 -11.99 -9.11
CA TYR A 155 3.44 -10.62 -9.21
C TYR A 155 2.24 -10.39 -8.28
N SER A 156 1.33 -11.37 -8.16
CA SER A 156 0.19 -11.31 -7.24
C SER A 156 0.57 -11.35 -5.74
N MET A 157 1.83 -11.65 -5.41
CA MET A 157 2.29 -11.67 -4.01
C MET A 157 2.33 -10.29 -3.35
N ILE A 158 2.09 -9.20 -4.09
CA ILE A 158 1.84 -7.88 -3.50
C ILE A 158 0.64 -7.90 -2.55
N TYR A 159 -0.35 -8.75 -2.77
CA TYR A 159 -1.52 -8.87 -1.89
C TYR A 159 -1.26 -9.79 -0.68
N ILE A 160 -0.47 -10.85 -0.89
CA ILE A 160 -0.29 -11.93 0.10
C ILE A 160 0.90 -11.66 1.03
N SER A 161 2.02 -11.13 0.52
CA SER A 161 3.24 -10.89 1.30
C SER A 161 3.01 -9.92 2.48
N PRO A 162 2.31 -8.77 2.32
CA PRO A 162 1.97 -7.91 3.45
C PRO A 162 1.07 -8.60 4.46
N ALA A 163 0.10 -9.41 4.02
CA ALA A 163 -0.80 -10.14 4.91
C ALA A 163 -0.03 -11.15 5.78
N ILE A 164 0.89 -11.92 5.19
CA ILE A 164 1.77 -12.84 5.92
C ILE A 164 2.62 -12.08 6.93
N LEU A 165 3.25 -10.98 6.52
CA LEU A 165 4.09 -10.16 7.40
C LEU A 165 3.28 -9.59 8.57
N LEU A 166 2.15 -8.93 8.31
CA LEU A 166 1.33 -8.30 9.33
C LEU A 166 0.74 -9.33 10.31
N LEU A 167 0.29 -10.49 9.83
CA LEU A 167 -0.18 -11.58 10.69
C LEU A 167 0.94 -12.10 11.59
N HIS A 168 2.14 -12.29 11.03
CA HIS A 168 3.31 -12.71 11.80
C HIS A 168 3.69 -11.68 12.88
N LEU A 169 3.65 -10.38 12.56
CA LEU A 169 3.93 -9.32 13.52
C LEU A 169 2.87 -9.24 14.63
N ALA A 170 1.59 -9.48 14.31
CA ALA A 170 0.53 -9.58 15.32
C ALA A 170 0.75 -10.79 16.25
N TRP A 171 1.07 -11.95 15.67
CA TRP A 171 1.36 -13.18 16.40
C TRP A 171 2.55 -13.02 17.34
N THR A 172 3.63 -12.38 16.88
CA THR A 172 4.90 -12.25 17.62
C THR A 172 4.98 -10.98 18.49
N LYS A 173 3.88 -10.25 18.69
CA LYS A 173 3.80 -9.04 19.55
C LYS A 173 4.66 -7.86 19.05
N GLN A 174 5.02 -7.84 17.77
CA GLN A 174 5.90 -6.83 17.16
C GLN A 174 5.11 -5.63 16.62
N ARG A 175 4.38 -4.97 17.53
CA ARG A 175 3.50 -3.84 17.18
C ARG A 175 4.25 -2.63 16.60
N ARG A 176 5.45 -2.37 17.11
CA ARG A 176 6.30 -1.28 16.62
C ARG A 176 6.65 -1.49 15.16
N GLU A 177 7.10 -2.69 14.81
CA GLU A 177 7.50 -3.08 13.46
C GLU A 177 6.29 -3.04 12.50
N ALA A 178 5.10 -3.46 12.96
CA ALA A 178 3.88 -3.37 12.15
C ALA A 178 3.51 -1.92 11.83
N HIS A 179 3.54 -1.02 12.83
CA HIS A 179 3.26 0.39 12.61
C HIS A 179 4.32 1.07 11.73
N GLU A 180 5.61 0.71 11.90
CA GLU A 180 6.68 1.18 11.01
C GLU A 180 6.43 0.77 9.56
N PHE A 181 6.04 -0.48 9.31
CA PHE A 181 5.72 -0.96 7.97
C PHE A 181 4.52 -0.24 7.37
N LEU A 182 3.40 -0.15 8.12
CA LEU A 182 2.18 0.53 7.68
C LEU A 182 2.41 2.00 7.37
N PHE A 183 3.24 2.68 8.17
CA PHE A 183 3.58 4.08 7.91
C PHE A 183 4.53 4.22 6.71
N ALA A 184 5.52 3.33 6.57
CA ALA A 184 6.42 3.33 5.42
C ALA A 184 5.69 3.10 4.09
N ILE A 185 4.76 2.14 4.05
CA ILE A 185 3.99 1.85 2.83
C ILE A 185 3.04 3.00 2.46
N GLY A 186 2.45 3.67 3.46
CA GLY A 186 1.67 4.89 3.23
C GLY A 186 2.51 6.02 2.65
N ILE A 187 3.69 6.30 3.22
CA ILE A 187 4.63 7.30 2.68
C ILE A 187 5.05 6.94 1.25
N ALA A 188 5.41 5.67 1.00
CA ALA A 188 5.81 5.22 -0.32
C ALA A 188 4.69 5.41 -1.35
N ALA A 189 3.44 5.08 -1.00
CA ALA A 189 2.28 5.32 -1.85
C ALA A 189 2.09 6.81 -2.16
N THR A 190 2.20 7.69 -1.15
CA THR A 190 2.10 9.14 -1.34
C THR A 190 3.19 9.68 -2.28
N ILE A 191 4.46 9.32 -2.04
CA ILE A 191 5.58 9.76 -2.90
C ILE A 191 5.38 9.25 -4.33
N THR A 192 4.94 8.00 -4.47
CA THR A 192 4.69 7.38 -5.78
C THR A 192 3.60 8.12 -6.54
N LEU A 193 2.47 8.43 -5.90
CA LEU A 193 1.37 9.18 -6.52
C LEU A 193 1.78 10.60 -6.92
N ILE A 194 2.56 11.28 -6.07
CA ILE A 194 3.10 12.61 -6.40
C ILE A 194 4.01 12.54 -7.63
N ALA A 195 4.93 11.58 -7.67
CA ALA A 195 5.84 11.40 -8.80
C ALA A 195 5.09 11.01 -10.09
N PHE A 196 4.14 10.08 -9.98
CA PHE A 196 3.33 9.59 -11.10
C PHE A 196 2.59 10.69 -11.85
N ARG A 197 2.14 11.74 -11.14
CA ARG A 197 1.54 12.92 -11.77
C ARG A 197 2.42 13.55 -12.86
N PHE A 198 3.75 13.50 -12.70
CA PHE A 198 4.71 14.16 -13.58
C PHE A 198 5.34 13.22 -14.61
N MET A 199 5.25 11.91 -14.40
CA MET A 199 5.79 10.90 -15.30
C MET A 199 4.78 9.77 -15.57
N PRO A 200 3.54 10.07 -16.01
CA PRO A 200 2.61 9.02 -16.38
C PRO A 200 3.21 8.21 -17.54
N ALA A 201 2.96 6.90 -17.59
CA ALA A 201 3.38 6.04 -18.69
C ALA A 201 2.28 5.06 -19.04
N VAL A 202 2.19 4.69 -20.32
CA VAL A 202 1.28 3.62 -20.79
C VAL A 202 1.87 2.23 -20.57
N GLY A 203 3.18 2.15 -20.33
CA GLY A 203 3.90 0.91 -20.07
C GLY A 203 4.56 0.35 -21.34
N PRO A 204 5.70 -0.36 -21.19
CA PRO A 204 6.50 -0.88 -22.30
C PRO A 204 5.76 -1.91 -23.15
N PHE A 205 4.79 -2.64 -22.59
CA PHE A 205 3.99 -3.57 -23.39
C PHE A 205 3.19 -2.81 -24.45
N ALA A 206 2.42 -1.80 -24.05
CA ALA A 206 1.65 -0.97 -24.98
C ALA A 206 2.54 -0.08 -25.87
N TYR A 207 3.69 0.37 -25.36
CA TYR A 207 4.57 1.29 -26.06
C TYR A 207 5.52 0.60 -27.08
N LEU A 208 5.97 -0.62 -26.81
CA LEU A 208 6.98 -1.31 -27.63
C LEU A 208 6.40 -2.46 -28.46
N TRP A 209 5.38 -3.16 -27.98
CA TRP A 209 4.80 -4.31 -28.68
C TRP A 209 3.63 -3.91 -29.58
N HIS A 210 3.78 -4.18 -30.88
CA HIS A 210 2.79 -3.79 -31.90
C HIS A 210 2.27 -4.96 -32.74
N GLY A 211 2.73 -6.18 -32.46
CA GLY A 211 2.32 -7.40 -33.16
C GLY A 211 1.13 -8.10 -32.52
N PRO A 212 0.74 -9.28 -33.05
CA PRO A 212 -0.19 -10.18 -32.36
C PRO A 212 0.28 -10.44 -30.92
N ILE A 213 -0.64 -10.53 -29.97
CA ILE A 213 -0.31 -10.70 -28.54
C ILE A 213 -0.26 -12.20 -28.23
N PRO A 214 0.92 -12.83 -28.11
CA PRO A 214 1.04 -14.25 -27.74
C PRO A 214 0.72 -14.50 -26.26
N TYR A 215 0.94 -13.50 -25.42
CA TYR A 215 0.74 -13.58 -23.98
C TYR A 215 0.30 -12.22 -23.43
N MET A 216 -0.77 -12.20 -22.64
CA MET A 216 -1.29 -11.00 -21.99
C MET A 216 -0.79 -10.91 -20.54
N PRO A 217 0.05 -9.90 -20.21
CA PRO A 217 0.45 -9.62 -18.83
C PRO A 217 -0.72 -9.38 -17.89
N ILE A 218 -0.51 -9.53 -16.58
CA ILE A 218 -1.52 -9.16 -15.57
C ILE A 218 -1.97 -7.71 -15.74
N SER A 219 -1.05 -6.76 -15.95
CA SER A 219 -1.39 -5.33 -16.09
C SER A 219 -2.11 -4.97 -17.41
N GLU A 220 -2.24 -5.95 -18.32
CA GLU A 220 -2.91 -5.83 -19.61
C GLU A 220 -2.58 -4.53 -20.36
N LEU A 221 -3.60 -3.81 -20.82
CA LEU A 221 -3.55 -2.53 -21.52
C LEU A 221 -4.34 -1.45 -20.76
N TRP A 222 -4.41 -1.54 -19.43
CA TRP A 222 -5.27 -0.66 -18.63
C TRP A 222 -4.88 0.82 -18.75
N GLN A 223 -3.60 1.16 -18.71
CA GLN A 223 -3.13 2.55 -18.77
C GLN A 223 -3.50 3.23 -20.11
N PRO A 224 -3.18 2.68 -21.29
CA PRO A 224 -3.56 3.29 -22.56
C PRO A 224 -5.08 3.32 -22.78
N GLN A 225 -5.84 2.39 -22.17
CA GLN A 225 -7.29 2.36 -22.29
C GLN A 225 -7.99 3.36 -21.34
N LEU A 226 -7.52 3.52 -20.11
CA LEU A 226 -8.25 4.26 -19.08
C LEU A 226 -7.78 5.71 -18.92
N ILE A 227 -6.48 5.99 -19.00
CA ILE A 227 -5.93 7.34 -18.77
C ILE A 227 -6.51 8.38 -19.73
N PRO A 228 -6.68 8.12 -21.05
CA PRO A 228 -7.32 9.08 -21.95
C PRO A 228 -8.76 9.42 -21.55
N HIS A 229 -9.56 8.43 -21.14
CA HIS A 229 -10.94 8.64 -20.70
C HIS A 229 -11.01 9.42 -19.39
N LEU A 230 -10.07 9.18 -18.47
CA LEU A 230 -9.94 9.96 -17.23
C LEU A 230 -9.63 11.44 -17.52
N ARG A 231 -8.72 11.72 -18.46
CA ARG A 231 -8.37 13.09 -18.89
C ARG A 231 -9.51 13.80 -19.63
N GLN A 232 -10.34 13.05 -20.33
CA GLN A 232 -11.49 13.57 -21.09
C GLN A 232 -12.79 13.64 -20.26
N HIS A 233 -12.75 13.23 -18.98
CA HIS A 233 -13.92 13.15 -18.11
C HIS A 233 -15.04 12.26 -18.68
N THR A 234 -14.67 11.22 -19.43
CA THR A 234 -15.60 10.25 -20.05
C THR A 234 -15.54 8.87 -19.39
N ALA A 235 -14.73 8.71 -18.33
CA ALA A 235 -14.65 7.47 -17.59
C ALA A 235 -15.96 7.17 -16.83
N ALA A 236 -16.34 5.89 -16.80
CA ALA A 236 -17.45 5.41 -16.00
C ALA A 236 -17.17 5.59 -14.49
N PRO A 237 -18.21 5.55 -13.63
CA PRO A 237 -18.03 5.48 -12.19
C PRO A 237 -17.07 4.35 -11.79
N ILE A 238 -16.18 4.65 -10.84
CA ILE A 238 -15.13 3.72 -10.41
C ILE A 238 -15.74 2.69 -9.47
N ASP A 239 -15.66 1.40 -9.82
CA ASP A 239 -15.98 0.31 -8.91
C ASP A 239 -14.77 -0.01 -8.02
N PRO A 240 -14.87 0.14 -6.68
CA PRO A 240 -13.81 -0.19 -5.76
C PRO A 240 -13.33 -1.65 -5.83
N ALA A 241 -14.17 -2.60 -6.26
CA ALA A 241 -13.77 -4.01 -6.38
C ALA A 241 -12.91 -4.31 -7.62
N HIS A 242 -12.94 -3.42 -8.62
CA HIS A 242 -12.24 -3.62 -9.90
C HIS A 242 -11.22 -2.51 -10.15
N LEU A 243 -10.54 -2.06 -9.09
CA LEU A 243 -9.46 -1.08 -9.21
C LEU A 243 -8.26 -1.70 -9.95
N VAL A 244 -7.79 -1.00 -10.98
CA VAL A 244 -6.64 -1.41 -11.79
C VAL A 244 -5.39 -0.58 -11.43
N GLY A 245 -4.22 -1.17 -11.60
CA GLY A 245 -2.94 -0.51 -11.33
C GLY A 245 -2.59 0.54 -12.38
N LEU A 246 -3.03 1.80 -12.21
CA LEU A 246 -2.76 2.88 -13.17
C LEU A 246 -1.33 3.45 -13.09
N VAL A 247 -0.65 3.26 -11.97
CA VAL A 247 0.67 3.82 -11.73
C VAL A 247 1.74 2.96 -12.40
N SER A 248 2.23 3.41 -13.55
CA SER A 248 3.37 2.78 -14.24
C SER A 248 4.71 3.30 -13.71
N ALA A 249 4.94 4.62 -13.65
CA ALA A 249 6.18 5.19 -13.14
C ALA A 249 5.96 6.23 -12.03
N PRO A 250 6.70 6.18 -10.90
CA PRO A 250 7.59 5.08 -10.49
C PRO A 250 6.82 3.83 -10.06
N SER A 251 7.43 2.64 -10.17
CA SER A 251 6.77 1.37 -9.89
C SER A 251 6.45 1.20 -8.40
N PHE A 252 5.16 1.17 -8.04
CA PHE A 252 4.73 0.89 -6.66
C PHE A 252 4.98 -0.58 -6.28
N HIS A 253 4.87 -1.54 -7.21
CA HIS A 253 5.21 -2.94 -6.96
C HIS A 253 6.66 -3.07 -6.50
N THR A 254 7.57 -2.34 -7.15
CA THR A 254 8.97 -2.30 -6.75
C THR A 254 9.15 -1.66 -5.38
N ALA A 255 8.48 -0.53 -5.12
CA ALA A 255 8.54 0.12 -3.81
C ALA A 255 8.05 -0.82 -2.69
N ALA A 256 6.91 -1.49 -2.90
CA ALA A 256 6.33 -2.44 -1.96
C ALA A 256 7.24 -3.66 -1.73
N ALA A 257 7.81 -4.24 -2.80
CA ALA A 257 8.74 -5.36 -2.70
C ALA A 257 9.97 -5.02 -1.86
N VAL A 258 10.59 -3.85 -2.09
CA VAL A 258 11.78 -3.40 -1.35
C VAL A 258 11.45 -3.17 0.12
N LEU A 259 10.30 -2.56 0.42
CA LEU A 259 9.83 -2.45 1.81
C LEU A 259 9.62 -3.83 2.44
N LEU A 260 8.92 -4.74 1.77
CA LEU A 260 8.66 -6.10 2.27
C LEU A 260 9.96 -6.87 2.53
N ILE A 261 10.95 -6.78 1.64
CA ILE A 261 12.28 -7.35 1.82
C ILE A 261 12.95 -6.75 3.07
N ALA A 262 12.96 -5.42 3.20
CA ALA A 262 13.60 -4.74 4.33
C ALA A 262 12.98 -5.12 5.69
N PHE A 263 11.67 -5.32 5.74
CA PHE A 263 10.98 -5.77 6.96
C PHE A 263 11.13 -7.28 7.18
N ALA A 264 11.07 -8.11 6.13
CA ALA A 264 11.32 -9.55 6.20
C ALA A 264 12.73 -9.88 6.70
N GLN A 265 13.74 -9.07 6.34
CA GLN A 265 15.11 -9.22 6.83
C GLN A 265 15.17 -9.26 8.37
N ARG A 266 14.25 -8.55 9.04
CA ARG A 266 14.17 -8.44 10.51
C ARG A 266 13.43 -9.62 11.16
N GLN A 267 12.84 -10.51 10.36
CA GLN A 267 11.99 -11.62 10.83
C GLN A 267 12.66 -12.96 10.52
N PRO A 268 13.40 -13.60 11.45
CA PRO A 268 14.20 -14.79 11.17
C PRO A 268 13.41 -15.95 10.52
N LEU A 269 12.16 -16.18 10.98
CA LEU A 269 11.30 -17.25 10.45
C LEU A 269 10.80 -16.97 9.03
N LEU A 270 10.59 -15.70 8.67
CA LEU A 270 10.04 -15.32 7.37
C LEU A 270 11.10 -14.82 6.39
N ARG A 271 12.33 -14.58 6.85
CA ARG A 271 13.40 -13.95 6.08
C ARG A 271 13.60 -14.61 4.73
N GLY A 272 13.93 -15.91 4.70
CA GLY A 272 14.18 -16.63 3.46
C GLY A 272 12.97 -16.60 2.50
N PRO A 273 11.80 -17.13 2.94
CA PRO A 273 10.62 -17.21 2.07
C PRO A 273 10.12 -15.86 1.56
N LEU A 274 9.98 -14.85 2.45
CA LEU A 274 9.47 -13.53 2.04
C LEU A 274 10.47 -12.78 1.16
N ILE A 275 11.79 -12.88 1.42
CA ILE A 275 12.77 -12.26 0.53
C ILE A 275 12.72 -12.93 -0.85
N ALA A 276 12.73 -14.26 -0.90
CA ALA A 276 12.70 -14.99 -2.16
C ALA A 276 11.47 -14.64 -3.01
N VAL A 277 10.28 -14.61 -2.40
CA VAL A 277 9.05 -14.31 -3.14
C VAL A 277 8.96 -12.85 -3.60
N ASN A 278 9.48 -11.91 -2.81
CA ASN A 278 9.50 -10.50 -3.21
C ASN A 278 10.59 -10.20 -4.26
N ILE A 279 11.70 -10.95 -4.26
CA ILE A 279 12.65 -10.92 -5.38
C ILE A 279 11.98 -11.50 -6.64
N ALA A 280 11.26 -12.61 -6.53
CA ALA A 280 10.51 -13.16 -7.66
C ALA A 280 9.47 -12.17 -8.20
N MET A 281 8.78 -11.44 -7.30
CA MET A 281 7.87 -10.35 -7.68
C MET A 281 8.60 -9.24 -8.45
N LEU A 282 9.79 -8.82 -8.00
CA LEU A 282 10.61 -7.85 -8.74
C LEU A 282 10.99 -8.35 -10.13
N LEU A 283 11.36 -9.63 -10.26
CA LEU A 283 11.74 -10.22 -11.55
C LEU A 283 10.55 -10.38 -12.51
N SER A 284 9.32 -10.58 -11.99
CA SER A 284 8.11 -10.66 -12.82
C SER A 284 7.54 -9.29 -13.18
N THR A 285 7.83 -8.26 -12.38
CA THR A 285 7.29 -6.89 -12.53
C THR A 285 7.46 -6.28 -13.93
N PRO A 286 8.61 -6.42 -14.65
CA PRO A 286 8.75 -5.86 -15.99
C PRO A 286 7.69 -6.35 -16.97
N VAL A 287 7.42 -7.66 -16.98
CA VAL A 287 6.48 -8.27 -17.91
C VAL A 287 5.07 -8.19 -17.36
N GLU A 288 4.81 -8.80 -16.20
CA GLU A 288 3.45 -8.91 -15.65
C GLU A 288 2.86 -7.55 -15.30
N GLY A 289 3.69 -6.65 -14.80
CA GLY A 289 3.26 -5.32 -14.40
C GLY A 289 3.42 -4.25 -15.47
N THR A 290 3.93 -4.62 -16.66
CA THR A 290 4.25 -3.69 -17.74
C THR A 290 5.09 -2.51 -17.23
N HIS A 291 6.27 -2.82 -16.71
CA HIS A 291 7.20 -1.85 -16.12
C HIS A 291 8.53 -1.76 -16.87
N TYR A 292 9.04 -0.55 -17.01
CA TYR A 292 10.41 -0.29 -17.46
C TYR A 292 11.39 -0.58 -16.32
N LEU A 293 12.62 -0.98 -16.62
CA LEU A 293 13.63 -1.15 -15.55
C LEU A 293 13.88 0.18 -14.83
N SER A 294 13.91 1.28 -15.58
CA SER A 294 14.09 2.64 -15.08
C SER A 294 13.02 3.05 -14.05
N ASP A 295 11.76 2.70 -14.28
CA ASP A 295 10.67 3.01 -13.34
C ASP A 295 10.74 2.17 -12.05
N MET A 296 11.29 0.95 -12.15
CA MET A 296 11.56 0.08 -11.00
C MET A 296 12.70 0.65 -10.16
N LEU A 297 13.76 1.16 -10.79
CA LEU A 297 14.83 1.86 -10.06
C LEU A 297 14.29 3.08 -9.31
N LEU A 298 13.41 3.87 -9.94
CA LEU A 298 12.72 4.97 -9.26
C LEU A 298 11.84 4.45 -8.11
N GLY A 299 11.11 3.34 -8.30
CA GLY A 299 10.34 2.69 -7.24
C GLY A 299 11.20 2.26 -6.05
N ALA A 300 12.40 1.73 -6.30
CA ALA A 300 13.35 1.39 -5.25
C ALA A 300 13.82 2.65 -4.49
N LEU A 301 14.09 3.75 -5.20
CA LEU A 301 14.40 5.04 -4.57
C LEU A 301 13.24 5.55 -3.70
N VAL A 302 11.99 5.38 -4.13
CA VAL A 302 10.82 5.71 -3.31
C VAL A 302 10.80 4.89 -2.02
N ALA A 303 11.05 3.58 -2.09
CA ALA A 303 11.13 2.75 -0.89
C ALA A 303 12.26 3.18 0.05
N PHE A 304 13.45 3.48 -0.47
CA PHE A 304 14.56 3.98 0.34
C PHE A 304 14.25 5.33 1.00
N ALA A 305 13.57 6.24 0.28
CA ALA A 305 13.10 7.51 0.83
C ALA A 305 12.11 7.28 1.98
N ALA A 306 11.12 6.41 1.80
CA ALA A 306 10.15 6.06 2.83
C ALA A 306 10.83 5.44 4.07
N LEU A 307 11.71 4.45 3.89
CA LEU A 307 12.49 3.85 4.98
C LEU A 307 13.34 4.89 5.72
N SER A 308 13.95 5.82 4.99
CA SER A 308 14.77 6.88 5.59
C SER A 308 13.94 7.88 6.39
N ILE A 309 12.74 8.23 5.93
CA ILE A 309 11.80 9.10 6.66
C ILE A 309 11.36 8.39 7.95
N VAL A 310 10.93 7.13 7.85
CA VAL A 310 10.52 6.33 9.01
C VAL A 310 11.66 6.17 10.02
N ALA A 311 12.87 5.88 9.56
CA ALA A 311 14.04 5.75 10.43
C ALA A 311 14.36 7.05 11.18
N ARG A 312 14.27 8.21 10.50
CA ARG A 312 14.46 9.53 11.12
C ARG A 312 13.39 9.83 12.16
N ILE A 313 12.12 9.55 11.86
CA ILE A 313 11.00 9.74 12.80
C ILE A 313 11.20 8.87 14.03
N ARG A 314 11.46 7.57 13.84
CA ARG A 314 11.74 6.61 14.91
C ARG A 314 12.85 7.11 15.83
N HIS A 315 13.97 7.54 15.24
CA HIS A 315 15.11 8.04 16.00
C HIS A 315 14.79 9.31 16.81
N ARG A 316 13.94 10.20 16.29
CA ARG A 316 13.42 11.34 17.08
C ARG A 316 12.53 10.89 18.23
N LEU A 317 11.61 9.96 17.97
CA LEU A 317 10.72 9.39 18.99
C LEU A 317 11.46 8.58 20.07
N THR A 318 12.64 8.03 19.78
CA THR A 318 13.49 7.40 20.80
C THR A 318 14.26 8.43 21.64
N ARG A 319 14.66 9.57 21.05
CA ARG A 319 15.43 10.61 21.75
C ARG A 319 14.56 11.53 22.60
N PHE A 320 13.32 11.77 22.18
CA PHE A 320 12.33 12.58 22.88
C PHE A 320 11.07 11.74 23.13
N PRO A 321 11.13 10.72 24.00
CA PRO A 321 9.91 10.04 24.45
C PRO A 321 9.03 11.11 25.10
N ALA A 322 7.73 11.17 24.79
CA ALA A 322 6.87 12.25 25.25
C ALA A 322 6.64 12.18 26.77
N PRO A 323 7.12 13.18 27.53
CA PRO A 323 6.25 13.93 28.44
C PRO A 323 6.25 15.47 28.25
N GLU A 324 6.95 16.04 27.27
CA GLU A 324 7.17 17.50 27.18
C GLU A 324 6.21 18.29 26.25
N LEU A 325 5.22 17.66 25.62
CA LEU A 325 4.23 18.38 24.78
C LEU A 325 2.96 18.80 25.52
N GLN A 326 2.85 18.53 26.83
CA GLN A 326 1.77 19.02 27.69
C GLN A 326 2.09 20.34 28.41
N SER A 327 3.32 20.84 28.32
CA SER A 327 3.74 22.11 28.94
C SER A 327 3.95 23.26 27.95
N ALA A 328 3.57 23.09 26.68
CA ALA A 328 3.73 24.10 25.63
C ALA A 328 2.43 24.43 24.85
N LEU A 329 1.27 24.09 25.42
CA LEU A 329 -0.06 24.59 25.06
C LEU A 329 -0.85 24.85 26.35
#